data_AF-A0AAD9J9Y4-F1
#
_entry.id   AF-A0AAD9J9Y4-F1
#
_cell.length_a   1.000
_cell.length_b   1.000
_cell.length_c   1.000
_cell.angle_alpha   90.00
_cell.angle_beta   90.00
_cell.angle_gamma   90.00
#
_symmetry.space_group_name_H-M   'P 1'
#
loop_
_entity.id
_entity.type
_entity.pdbx_description
1 polymer ?
#
loop_
_entity_poly.entity_id
_entity_poly.type
_entity_poly.pdbx_seq_one_letter_code
_entity_poly.pdbx_strand_id
1 'polypeptide(L)'
;MPTLVRPKTPDVVRTSETFDSCESLPFEVGILRQFTFSSKLQRMSVIARVLGKMHFDLYVKGAPEMIASLSRSHTVPSNFHEVLMKYTI
;
A
#
# COMPACT_ATOMS: atom_id res chain seq x y z
N MET A 1 -19.00 6.59 -7.30
CA MET A 1 -18.83 6.68 -5.82
C MET A 1 -17.55 5.95 -5.43
N PRO A 2 -16.70 6.51 -4.55
CA PRO A 2 -15.52 5.81 -4.04
C PRO A 2 -15.94 4.61 -3.18
N THR A 3 -15.15 3.53 -3.19
CA THR A 3 -15.44 2.32 -2.42
C THR A 3 -15.00 2.50 -0.97
N LEU A 4 -15.91 2.30 0.00
CA LEU A 4 -15.59 2.35 1.42
C LEU A 4 -15.38 0.93 1.96
N VAL A 5 -14.23 0.67 2.56
CA VAL A 5 -13.86 -0.63 3.14
C VAL A 5 -13.80 -0.51 4.65
N ARG A 6 -14.40 -1.48 5.34
CA ARG A 6 -14.44 -1.59 6.81
C ARG A 6 -13.82 -2.93 7.26
N PRO A 7 -12.50 -3.00 7.47
CA PRO A 7 -11.85 -4.21 7.98
C PRO A 7 -12.37 -4.56 9.38
N LYS A 8 -12.67 -5.86 9.62
CA LYS A 8 -13.24 -6.34 10.90
C LYS A 8 -12.24 -6.39 12.05
N THR A 9 -10.93 -6.34 11.77
CA THR A 9 -9.86 -6.35 12.77
C THR A 9 -8.90 -5.18 12.51
N PRO A 10 -8.63 -4.32 13.50
CA PRO A 10 -7.69 -3.20 13.37
C PRO A 10 -6.20 -3.63 13.37
N ASP A 11 -5.88 -4.92 13.33
CA ASP A 11 -4.54 -5.44 13.68
C ASP A 11 -3.48 -5.40 12.58
N VAL A 12 -3.75 -4.88 11.37
CA VAL A 12 -2.81 -5.06 10.24
C VAL A 12 -2.03 -3.80 9.84
N VAL A 13 -2.37 -2.59 10.29
CA VAL A 13 -1.61 -1.38 9.88
C VAL A 13 -1.50 -0.36 11.01
N ARG A 14 -0.71 -0.67 12.03
CA ARG A 14 -0.16 0.36 12.93
C ARG A 14 1.14 0.88 12.32
N THR A 15 1.04 1.84 11.40
CA THR A 15 2.18 2.71 11.09
C THR A 15 2.44 3.54 12.35
N SER A 16 3.64 3.44 12.89
CA SER A 16 4.10 4.08 14.11
C SER A 16 4.25 5.59 13.92
N GLU A 17 3.13 6.32 13.95
CA GLU A 17 3.12 7.75 14.29
C GLU A 17 1.97 8.00 15.28
N THR A 18 2.33 8.70 16.35
CA THR A 18 1.73 8.71 17.67
C THR A 18 0.62 9.74 17.88
N PHE A 19 -0.41 9.34 18.63
CA PHE A 19 -1.39 10.07 19.47
C PHE A 19 -2.27 11.18 18.87
N ASP A 20 -3.58 10.93 18.84
CA ASP A 20 -4.50 11.68 19.72
C ASP A 20 -5.78 10.87 20.03
N SER A 21 -6.14 10.88 21.31
CA SER A 21 -7.30 10.21 21.91
C SER A 21 -8.62 10.73 21.36
N CYS A 22 -9.39 9.87 20.71
CA CYS A 22 -10.84 9.95 20.62
C CYS A 22 -11.35 8.53 20.34
N GLU A 23 -12.58 8.27 20.75
CA GLU A 23 -13.28 6.98 20.78
C GLU A 23 -12.99 6.06 19.59
N SER A 24 -13.17 4.75 19.79
CA SER A 24 -13.01 3.67 18.83
C SER A 24 -13.79 3.89 17.51
N LEU A 25 -13.37 4.84 16.71
CA LEU A 25 -13.89 5.10 15.38
C LEU A 25 -13.56 3.86 14.56
N PRO A 26 -14.53 3.32 13.82
CA PRO A 26 -14.28 2.16 12.98
C PRO A 26 -13.13 2.51 12.02
N PHE A 27 -12.14 1.63 11.92
CA PHE A 27 -11.08 1.78 10.93
C PHE A 27 -11.72 1.66 9.54
N GLU A 28 -11.90 2.78 8.86
CA GLU A 28 -12.47 2.83 7.52
C GLU A 28 -11.43 3.32 6.53
N VAL A 29 -11.36 2.64 5.38
CA VAL A 29 -10.46 3.01 4.28
C VAL A 29 -11.31 3.31 3.06
N GLY A 30 -11.25 4.56 2.60
CA GLY A 30 -11.84 4.98 1.33
C GLY A 30 -10.88 4.71 0.18
N ILE A 31 -11.33 3.99 -0.85
CA ILE A 31 -10.60 3.80 -2.10
C ILE A 31 -11.10 4.84 -3.11
N LEU A 32 -10.23 5.77 -3.47
CA LEU A 32 -10.56 6.89 -4.35
C LEU A 32 -10.41 6.52 -5.82
N ARG A 33 -9.30 5.86 -6.18
CA ARG A 33 -9.03 5.43 -7.55
C ARG A 33 -8.34 4.08 -7.55
N GLN A 34 -8.75 3.25 -8.50
CA GLN A 34 -8.14 1.96 -8.77
C GLN A 34 -7.58 1.99 -10.18
N PHE A 35 -6.30 1.65 -10.31
CA PHE A 35 -5.62 1.42 -11.57
C PHE A 35 -5.44 -0.09 -11.69
N THR A 36 -6.26 -0.70 -12.54
CA THR A 36 -6.24 -2.14 -12.77
C THR A 36 -4.91 -2.58 -13.37
N PHE A 37 -4.63 -3.88 -13.27
CA PHE A 37 -3.42 -4.44 -13.85
C PHE A 37 -3.40 -4.22 -15.38
N SER A 38 -2.24 -3.82 -15.88
CA SER A 38 -1.96 -3.74 -17.32
C SER A 38 -0.65 -4.44 -17.59
N SER A 39 -0.63 -5.40 -18.51
CA SER A 39 0.59 -6.14 -18.87
C SER A 39 1.69 -5.22 -19.39
N LYS A 40 1.35 -4.11 -20.05
CA LYS A 40 2.32 -3.09 -20.51
C LYS A 40 3.02 -2.39 -19.34
N LEU A 41 2.28 -2.14 -18.24
CA LEU A 41 2.82 -1.47 -17.06
C LEU A 41 3.34 -2.45 -16.01
N GLN A 42 2.97 -3.74 -16.10
CA GLN A 42 3.34 -4.80 -15.16
C GLN A 42 3.01 -4.47 -13.70
N ARG A 43 1.97 -3.65 -13.45
CA ARG A 43 1.56 -3.25 -12.11
C ARG A 43 0.09 -2.87 -12.04
N MET A 44 -0.45 -2.86 -10.84
CA MET A 44 -1.72 -2.25 -10.46
C MET A 44 -1.54 -1.41 -9.19
N SER A 45 -2.39 -0.41 -9.02
CA SER A 45 -2.31 0.47 -7.84
C SER A 45 -3.65 0.99 -7.39
N VAL A 46 -3.75 1.35 -6.12
CA VAL A 46 -4.93 1.99 -5.54
C VAL A 46 -4.52 3.23 -4.76
N ILE A 47 -5.28 4.31 -4.94
CA ILE A 47 -5.20 5.50 -4.09
C ILE A 47 -6.24 5.33 -3.01
N ALA A 48 -5.80 5.25 -1.76
CA ALA A 48 -6.63 5.07 -0.60
C ALA A 48 -6.43 6.19 0.42
N ARG A 49 -7.40 6.34 1.32
CA ARG A 49 -7.33 7.24 2.45
C ARG A 49 -8.01 6.60 3.64
N VAL A 50 -7.30 6.55 4.76
CA VAL A 50 -7.93 6.21 6.05
C VAL A 50 -8.79 7.38 6.49
N LEU A 51 -10.04 7.11 6.86
CA LEU A 51 -10.95 8.14 7.36
C LEU A 51 -10.36 8.77 8.63
N GLY A 52 -10.25 10.09 8.64
CA GLY A 52 -9.59 10.86 9.72
C GLY A 52 -8.13 11.23 9.45
N LYS A 53 -7.43 10.58 8.50
CA LYS A 53 -6.10 11.03 8.08
C LYS A 53 -6.17 12.16 7.04
N MET A 54 -5.19 13.05 7.05
CA MET A 54 -5.09 14.16 6.08
C MET A 54 -4.49 13.74 4.73
N HIS A 55 -3.63 12.73 4.74
CA HIS A 55 -2.89 12.29 3.56
C HIS A 55 -3.59 11.16 2.79
N PHE A 56 -3.24 11.06 1.50
CA PHE A 56 -3.61 9.93 0.65
C PHE A 56 -2.44 8.98 0.54
N ASP A 57 -2.73 7.69 0.65
CA ASP A 57 -1.76 6.61 0.52
C ASP A 57 -1.91 5.95 -0.85
N LEU A 58 -0.79 5.73 -1.54
CA LEU A 58 -0.74 4.97 -2.79
C LEU A 58 -0.18 3.58 -2.51
N TYR A 59 -0.98 2.56 -2.76
CA TYR A 59 -0.54 1.17 -2.68
C TYR A 59 -0.34 0.61 -4.09
N VAL A 60 0.78 -0.06 -4.32
CA VAL A 60 1.16 -0.60 -5.64
C VAL A 60 1.61 -2.05 -5.48
N LYS A 61 1.21 -2.91 -6.41
CA LYS A 61 1.75 -4.27 -6.56
C LYS A 61 1.97 -4.60 -8.05
N GLY A 62 2.99 -5.37 -8.36
CA GLY A 62 3.39 -5.62 -9.74
C GLY A 62 4.70 -6.42 -9.84
N ALA A 63 5.29 -6.43 -11.03
CA ALA A 63 6.59 -7.04 -11.27
C ALA A 63 7.66 -6.40 -10.37
N PRO A 64 8.56 -7.20 -9.80
CA PRO A 64 9.53 -6.72 -8.81
C PRO A 64 10.46 -5.64 -9.37
N GLU A 65 10.86 -5.76 -10.64
CA GLU A 65 11.69 -4.76 -11.34
C GLU A 65 10.95 -3.43 -11.45
N MET A 66 9.65 -3.49 -11.77
CA MET A 66 8.80 -2.31 -11.87
C MET A 66 8.60 -1.64 -10.51
N ILE A 67 8.35 -2.42 -9.46
CA ILE A 67 8.22 -1.88 -8.09
C ILE A 67 9.53 -1.26 -7.60
N ALA A 68 10.67 -1.91 -7.85
CA ALA A 68 11.99 -1.36 -7.53
C ALA A 68 12.27 -0.05 -8.28
N SER A 69 11.88 0.04 -9.57
CA SER A 69 12.06 1.26 -10.38
C SER A 69 11.25 2.46 -9.88
N LEU A 70 10.10 2.21 -9.25
CA LEU A 70 9.25 3.24 -8.63
C LEU A 70 9.74 3.69 -7.26
N SER A 71 10.61 2.88 -6.64
CA SER A 71 11.09 3.10 -5.29
C SER A 71 12.35 3.96 -5.31
N ARG A 72 12.58 4.69 -4.20
CA ARG A 72 13.86 5.38 -4.03
C ARG A 72 14.95 4.35 -3.81
N SER A 73 16.05 4.41 -4.56
CA SER A 73 17.08 3.37 -4.54
C SER A 73 17.62 3.05 -3.13
N HIS A 74 17.75 4.05 -2.25
CA HIS A 74 18.21 3.87 -0.87
C HIS A 74 17.18 3.22 0.08
N THR A 75 15.91 3.14 -0.32
CA THR A 75 14.85 2.48 0.46
C THR A 75 14.66 1.02 0.10
N VAL A 76 15.25 0.56 -1.01
CA VAL A 76 15.18 -0.83 -1.43
C VAL A 76 16.16 -1.66 -0.59
N PRO A 77 15.72 -2.78 0.02
CA PRO A 77 16.60 -3.64 0.79
C PRO A 77 17.75 -4.20 -0.06
N SER A 78 18.95 -4.31 0.53
CA SER A 78 20.15 -4.83 -0.17
C SER A 78 19.99 -6.29 -0.61
N ASN A 79 19.24 -7.09 0.14
CA ASN A 79 18.93 -8.49 -0.15
C ASN A 79 17.74 -8.67 -1.11
N PHE A 80 17.18 -7.60 -1.69
CA PHE A 80 16.00 -7.68 -2.55
C PHE A 80 16.18 -8.65 -3.72
N HIS A 81 17.31 -8.56 -4.44
CA HIS A 81 17.57 -9.40 -5.60
C HIS A 81 17.84 -10.87 -5.22
N GLU A 82 18.57 -11.10 -4.14
CA GLU A 82 18.85 -12.46 -3.64
C GLU A 82 17.56 -13.18 -3.26
N VAL A 83 16.70 -12.52 -2.49
CA VAL A 83 15.40 -13.07 -2.08
C VAL A 83 14.51 -13.30 -3.30
N LEU A 84 14.51 -12.38 -4.27
CA LEU A 84 13.75 -12.54 -5.50
C LEU A 84 14.18 -13.81 -6.25
N MET A 85 15.49 -13.98 -6.48
CA MET A 85 16.04 -15.13 -7.18
C MET A 85 15.70 -16.45 -6.50
N LYS A 86 15.67 -16.49 -5.16
CA LYS A 86 15.27 -17.67 -4.40
C LYS A 86 13.82 -18.13 -4.67
N TYR A 87 12.93 -17.21 -5.06
CA TYR A 87 11.53 -17.53 -5.33
C TYR A 87 11.19 -17.68 -6.82
N THR A 88 12.10 -17.32 -7.71
CA THR A 88 11.88 -17.35 -9.17
C THR A 88 12.70 -18.42 -9.91
N ILE A 89 13.57 -19.14 -9.19
CA ILE A 89 14.27 -20.35 -9.66
C ILE A 89 13.49 -21.58 -9.16
#